data_AF-A0A8S3DB39-F1
#
_entry.id   AF-A0A8S3DB39-F1
#
_cell.length_a   1.000
_cell.length_b   1.000
_cell.length_c   1.000
_cell.angle_alpha   90.00
_cell.angle_beta   90.00
_cell.angle_gamma   90.00
#
_symmetry.space_group_name_H-M   'P 1'
#
loop_
_entity.id
_entity.type
_entity.pdbx_description
1 polymer ?
#
loop_
_entity_poly.entity_id
_entity_poly.type
_entity_poly.pdbx_seq_one_letter_code
_entity_poly.pdbx_strand_id
1 'polypeptide(L)' 'MENVILRILFVLTNAAIFLGTIVLNILAIIYIRSRRDKTSIAILVVNLAIADMIHAMGIIFFSSNLLTPSWIFGEFG' A
#
# COMPACT_ATOMS: atom_id res chain seq x y z
N MET A 1 14.58 -14.98 20.32
CA MET A 1 14.65 -15.25 18.86
C MET A 1 13.28 -15.22 18.20
N GLU A 2 12.25 -15.85 18.78
CA GLU A 2 10.90 -15.94 18.20
C GLU A 2 10.26 -14.58 17.84
N ASN A 3 10.35 -13.58 18.72
CA ASN A 3 9.88 -12.22 18.45
C ASN A 3 10.59 -11.51 17.29
N VAL A 4 11.86 -11.86 17.02
CA VAL A 4 12.63 -11.26 15.91
C VAL A 4 12.18 -11.86 14.59
N ILE A 5 11.97 -13.17 14.55
CA ILE A 5 11.46 -13.88 13.36
C ILE A 5 10.08 -13.35 12.98
N LEU A 6 9.18 -13.17 13.95
CA LEU A 6 7.85 -12.60 13.71
C LEU A 6 7.90 -11.19 13.12
N ARG A 7 8.75 -10.30 13.65
CA ARG A 7 8.93 -8.94 13.11
C ARG A 7 9.43 -8.95 11.67
N ILE A 8 10.40 -9.81 11.36
CA ILE A 8 10.93 -9.95 10.00
C ILE A 8 9.82 -10.45 9.06
N LEU A 9 9.05 -11.46 9.46
CA LEU A 9 7.93 -11.97 8.67
C LEU A 9 6.89 -10.88 8.39
N PHE A 10 6.50 -10.10 9.40
CA PHE A 10 5.58 -8.97 9.21
C PHE A 10 6.11 -7.93 8.21
N VAL A 11 7.40 -7.60 8.28
CA VAL A 11 8.02 -6.67 7.33
C VAL A 11 8.01 -7.23 5.90
N LEU A 12 8.32 -8.52 5.72
CA LEU A 12 8.27 -9.18 4.41
C LEU A 12 6.85 -9.23 3.85
N THR A 13 5.86 -9.58 4.67
CA THR A 13 4.45 -9.57 4.27
C THR A 13 4.00 -8.17 3.88
N ASN A 14 4.33 -7.15 4.68
CA ASN A 14 4.02 -5.76 4.37
C ASN A 14 4.68 -5.28 3.07
N ALA A 15 5.94 -5.65 2.83
CA ALA A 15 6.63 -5.33 1.59
C ALA A 15 5.96 -5.99 0.36
N ALA A 16 5.55 -7.26 0.49
CA ALA A 16 4.82 -7.95 -0.57
C ALA A 16 3.45 -7.30 -0.85
N ILE A 17 2.70 -6.94 0.20
CA ILE A 17 1.44 -6.20 0.08
C ILE A 17 1.69 -4.84 -0.59
N PHE A 18 2.69 -4.09 -0.15
CA PHE A 18 3.02 -2.79 -0.73
C PHE A 18 3.28 -2.88 -2.23
N LEU A 19 4.18 -3.78 -2.65
CA LEU A 19 4.50 -3.98 -4.07
C LEU A 19 3.27 -4.44 -4.87
N GLY A 20 2.51 -5.40 -4.33
CA GLY A 20 1.29 -5.89 -4.96
C GLY A 20 0.25 -4.79 -5.14
N THR A 21 0.00 -4.00 -4.11
CA THR A 21 -0.95 -2.87 -4.12
C THR A 21 -0.55 -1.83 -5.15
N ILE A 22 0.74 -1.44 -5.23
CA ILE A 22 1.20 -0.46 -6.21
C ILE A 22 1.03 -1.00 -7.63
N VAL A 23 1.52 -2.21 -7.92
CA VAL A 23 1.48 -2.78 -9.28
C VAL A 23 0.05 -3.00 -9.75
N LEU A 24 -0.78 -3.67 -8.95
CA LEU A 24 -2.14 -4.04 -9.36
C LEU A 24 -3.04 -2.81 -9.51
N ASN A 25 -2.93 -1.81 -8.63
CA ASN A 25 -3.74 -0.60 -8.75
C ASN A 25 -3.31 0.29 -9.92
N ILE A 26 -2.01 0.39 -10.22
CA ILE A 26 -1.54 1.07 -11.44
C ILE A 26 -2.09 0.37 -12.69
N LEU A 27 -2.00 -0.97 -12.75
CA LEU A 27 -2.56 -1.75 -13.86
C LEU A 27 -4.07 -1.57 -14.00
N ALA A 28 -4.81 -1.54 -12.89
CA ALA A 28 -6.25 -1.26 -12.91
C ALA A 28 -6.57 0.13 -13.49
N ILE A 29 -5.81 1.16 -13.09
CA ILE A 29 -5.96 2.52 -13.63
C ILE A 29 -5.65 2.56 -15.14
N ILE A 30 -4.56 1.92 -15.57
CA ILE A 30 -4.18 1.84 -17.00
C ILE A 30 -5.27 1.13 -17.80
N TYR A 31 -5.76 0.00 -17.29
CA TYR A 31 -6.82 -0.78 -17.93
C TYR A 31 -8.13 0.03 -18.07
N ILE A 32 -8.53 0.72 -17.01
CA ILE A 32 -9.70 1.58 -17.08
C ILE A 32 -9.47 2.73 -18.04
N ARG A 33 -8.28 3.35 -18.03
CA ARG A 33 -7.92 4.44 -18.96
C ARG A 33 -7.95 4.01 -20.42
N SER A 34 -7.59 2.77 -20.75
CA SER A 34 -7.60 2.27 -22.13
C SER A 34 -8.99 1.94 -22.67
N ARG A 35 -10.01 1.77 -21.82
CA ARG A 35 -11.40 1.58 -22.27
C ARG A 35 -11.97 2.86 -22.88
N ARG A 36 -12.67 2.75 -24.01
CA ARG A 36 -13.38 3.89 -24.64
C ARG A 36 -14.56 4.39 -23.81
N ASP A 37 -15.32 3.48 -23.20
CA ASP A 37 -16.49 3.84 -22.41
C ASP A 37 -16.14 3.97 -20.93
N LYS A 38 -16.29 5.18 -20.39
CA LYS A 38 -16.13 5.47 -18.96
C LYS A 38 -17.49 5.41 -18.28
N THR A 39 -17.79 4.30 -17.62
CA THR A 39 -18.99 4.18 -16.78
C THR A 39 -18.76 4.77 -15.40
N SER A 40 -19.83 5.10 -14.66
CA SER A 40 -19.71 5.54 -13.27
C SER A 40 -18.98 4.52 -12.38
N ILE A 41 -19.15 3.23 -12.68
CA ILE A 41 -18.41 2.14 -12.02
C ILE A 41 -16.91 2.27 -12.28
N ALA A 42 -16.50 2.59 -13.51
CA ALA A 42 -15.09 2.75 -13.85
C ALA A 42 -14.43 3.90 -13.06
N ILE A 43 -15.16 4.99 -12.82
CA ILE A 43 -14.68 6.10 -11.98
C ILE A 43 -14.50 5.65 -10.52
N LEU A 44 -15.46 4.90 -9.98
CA LEU A 44 -15.36 4.36 -8.62
C LEU A 44 -14.16 3.42 -8.45
N VAL A 45 -13.88 2.57 -9.43
CA VAL A 45 -12.72 1.67 -9.39
C VAL A 45 -11.40 2.45 -9.44
N VAL A 46 -11.32 3.53 -10.22
CA VAL A 46 -10.14 4.41 -10.22
C VAL A 46 -9.96 5.10 -8.85
N ASN A 47 -11.05 5.59 -8.26
CA ASN A 47 -10.99 6.22 -6.92
C ASN A 47 -10.54 5.21 -5.85
N LEU A 48 -11.05 3.98 -5.89
CA LEU A 48 -10.62 2.91 -5.00
C LEU A 48 -9.13 2.60 -5.19
N ALA A 49 -8.67 2.48 -6.44
CA ALA A 49 -7.27 2.22 -6.73
C ALA A 49 -6.34 3.34 -6.23
N ILE A 50 -6.78 4.60 -6.31
CA ILE A 50 -6.05 5.74 -5.74
C ILE A 50 -6.02 5.66 -4.21
N ALA A 51 -7.15 5.36 -3.56
CA ALA A 51 -7.22 5.21 -2.11
C ALA A 51 -6.29 4.11 -1.61
N ASP A 52 -6.25 2.96 -2.29
CA ASP A 52 -5.37 1.85 -1.98
C ASP A 52 -3.89 2.23 -2.10
N MET A 53 -3.52 2.99 -3.14
CA MET A 53 -2.15 3.51 -3.30
C MET A 53 -1.75 4.49 -2.20
N ILE A 54 -2.65 5.39 -1.79
CA ILE A 54 -2.40 6.32 -0.66
C ILE A 54 -2.20 5.53 0.63
N HIS A 55 -3.07 4.55 0.90
CA HIS A 55 -2.93 3.67 2.06
C HIS A 55 -1.61 2.89 2.04
N ALA A 56 -1.18 2.42 0.87
CA ALA A 56 0.09 1.69 0.72
C ALA A 56 1.30 2.53 1.15
N MET A 57 1.27 3.86 0.98
CA MET A 57 2.35 4.73 1.47
C MET A 57 2.53 4.61 3.00
N GLY A 58 1.44 4.42 3.75
CA GLY A 58 1.43 4.18 5.19
C GLY A 58 2.19 2.90 5.61
N ILE A 59 2.19 1.87 4.76
CA ILE A 59 2.82 0.57 5.04
C ILE A 59 4.33 0.71 5.24
N ILE A 60 4.98 1.64 4.53
CA ILE A 60 6.43 1.88 4.65
C ILE A 60 6.76 2.39 6.06
N PHE A 61 6.00 3.38 6.54
CA PHE A 61 6.21 3.95 7.87
C PHE A 61 5.92 2.92 8.98
N PHE A 62 4.84 2.17 8.84
CA PHE A 62 4.50 1.10 9.78
C PHE A 62 5.58 0.01 9.82
N SER A 63 6.08 -0.41 8.65
CA SER A 63 7.15 -1.42 8.56
C SER A 63 8.45 -0.92 9.19
N SER A 64 8.79 0.36 9.02
CA SER A 64 9.94 0.96 9.71
C SER A 64 9.78 0.92 11.23
N ASN A 65 8.58 1.18 11.75
CA ASN A 65 8.31 1.15 13.19
C ASN A 65 8.42 -0.27 13.80
N LEU A 66 8.31 -1.33 13.00
CA LEU A 66 8.54 -2.70 13.46
C LEU A 66 10.03 -3.01 13.65
N LEU A 67 10.89 -2.32 12.89
CA LEU A 67 12.34 -2.49 12.88
C LEU A 67 13.04 -1.57 13.88
N THR A 68 12.47 -0.40 14.18
CA THR A 68 12.98 0.52 15.19
C THR A 68 12.30 0.32 16.55
N PRO A 69 13.00 0.60 17.67
CA PRO A 69 12.39 0.50 19.00
C PRO A 69 11.40 1.64 19.31
N SER A 70 11.42 2.72 18.53
CA SER A 70 10.56 3.88 18.70
C SER A 70 10.11 4.43 17.34
N TRP A 71 8.99 5.17 17.37
CA TRP A 71 8.50 5.93 16.23
C TRP A 71 9.45 7.10 15.91
N ILE A 72 9.95 7.17 14.68
CA ILE A 72 10.97 8.16 14.27
C ILE A 72 10.43 9.29 13.37
N PHE A 73 9.14 9.24 12.99
CA PHE A 73 8.56 10.20 12.05
C PHE A 73 7.81 11.36 12.72
N GLY A 74 7.87 11.45 14.06
CA GLY A 74 7.26 12.53 14.84
C GLY A 74 5.75 12.43 15.00
N GLU A 75 5.17 13.25 15.86
CA GLU A 75 3.72 13.39 15.98
C GLU A 75 3.21 14.24 14.80
N PHE A 76 2.10 13.80 14.19
CA PHE A 76 1.38 14.62 13.22
C PHE A 76 0.69 15.75 13.98
N GLY A 77 1.13 16.98 13.74
CA GLY A 77 0.52 18.21 14.26
C GLY A 77 -0.57 18.74 13.33
#